data_AF-A0A514WSV5-F1
#
_entry.id   AF-A0A514WSV5-F1
#
_cell.length_a   1.000
_cell.length_b   1.000
_cell.length_c   1.000
_cell.angle_alpha   90.00
_cell.angle_beta   90.00
_cell.angle_gamma   90.00
#
_symmetry.space_group_name_H-M   'P 1'
#
loop_
_entity.id
_entity.type
_entity.pdbx_description
1 polymer ?
#
loop_
_entity_poly.entity_id
_entity_poly.type
_entity_poly.pdbx_seq_one_letter_code
_entity_poly.pdbx_strand_id
1 'polypeptide(L)'
;MKFNVRLTIIATAFLFQASLAFAGVEASNCVECSLPSTKSREQMLARDIRNTVSNGQVAQAVSDVQERMNWAETCGKFSNGSSYGPWGQEVIKQLQSRQYSELERGSRDLKELCPGYEQMSPEGKQGMWVTIIAAMSNHESSCRKSPPLHGGPNGTLVGLLQLHKGREGEYSGGCRNGDGSTAEGSIKCSMAMLNDQLGRGEDLFTRSPYWEVLKVTSRKKIYLEIQEAVQAYSLCK
;
A
#
# COMPACT_ATOMS: atom_id res chain seq x y z
N MET A 1 -43.40 -26.32 0.73
CA MET A 1 -43.48 -26.32 2.20
C MET A 1 -42.74 -25.08 2.71
N LYS A 2 -43.45 -24.14 3.36
CA LYS A 2 -42.91 -22.88 3.87
C LYS A 2 -42.64 -23.04 5.37
N PHE A 3 -41.38 -22.93 5.80
CA PHE A 3 -41.02 -22.86 7.22
C PHE A 3 -40.74 -21.41 7.60
N ASN A 4 -41.62 -20.84 8.42
CA ASN A 4 -41.43 -19.58 9.12
C ASN A 4 -40.82 -19.90 10.49
N VAL A 5 -39.60 -19.43 10.76
CA VAL A 5 -39.02 -19.46 12.11
C VAL A 5 -38.81 -18.01 12.55
N ARG A 6 -39.61 -17.58 13.52
CA ARG A 6 -39.43 -16.33 14.27
C ARG A 6 -38.37 -16.58 15.34
N LEU A 7 -37.26 -15.84 15.29
CA LEU A 7 -36.23 -15.87 16.32
C LEU A 7 -36.40 -14.65 17.23
N THR A 8 -36.66 -14.92 18.50
CA THR A 8 -36.87 -13.95 19.58
C THR A 8 -35.53 -13.40 20.07
N ILE A 9 -35.38 -12.08 20.06
CA ILE A 9 -34.22 -11.34 20.58
C ILE A 9 -34.41 -11.17 22.10
N ILE A 10 -33.50 -11.71 22.91
CA ILE A 10 -33.42 -11.41 24.36
C ILE A 10 -32.27 -10.41 24.55
N ALA A 11 -32.63 -9.14 24.77
CA ALA A 11 -31.70 -8.08 25.16
C ALA A 11 -31.51 -8.13 26.69
N THR A 12 -30.31 -8.51 27.15
CA THR A 12 -29.92 -8.41 28.56
C THR A 12 -29.01 -7.19 28.71
N ALA A 13 -29.54 -6.13 29.32
CA ALA A 13 -28.79 -4.93 29.68
C ALA A 13 -28.06 -5.16 31.01
N PHE A 14 -26.74 -5.25 30.97
CA PHE A 14 -25.89 -5.18 32.17
C PHE A 14 -25.49 -3.72 32.40
N LEU A 15 -26.09 -3.10 33.42
CA LEU A 15 -25.66 -1.82 33.99
C LEU A 15 -24.52 -2.10 34.97
N PHE A 16 -23.29 -1.81 34.55
CA PHE A 16 -22.14 -1.70 35.46
C PHE A 16 -21.98 -0.22 35.84
N GLN A 17 -22.43 0.15 37.05
CA GLN A 17 -22.05 1.41 37.68
C GLN A 17 -20.66 1.25 38.30
N ALA A 18 -19.66 1.87 37.70
CA ALA A 18 -18.36 2.08 38.32
C ALA A 18 -18.30 3.52 38.85
N SER A 19 -18.48 3.67 40.16
CA SER A 19 -18.15 4.90 40.88
C SER A 19 -16.64 4.94 41.12
N LEU A 20 -15.92 5.74 40.31
CA LEU A 20 -14.52 6.06 40.57
C LEU A 20 -14.44 7.35 41.38
N ALA A 21 -13.95 7.20 42.61
CA ALA A 21 -13.56 8.29 43.49
C ALA A 21 -12.33 9.01 42.89
N PHE A 22 -12.45 10.31 42.65
CA PHE A 22 -11.29 11.16 42.35
C PHE A 22 -10.54 11.44 43.65
N ALA A 23 -9.40 10.79 43.83
CA ALA A 23 -8.40 11.23 44.80
C ALA A 23 -7.78 12.54 44.28
N GLY A 24 -7.83 13.58 45.12
CA GLY A 24 -7.20 14.87 44.85
C GLY A 24 -5.68 14.70 44.73
N VAL A 25 -5.15 15.02 43.56
CA VAL A 25 -3.71 15.18 43.35
C VAL A 25 -3.36 16.62 43.73
N GLU A 26 -2.46 16.76 44.71
CA GLU A 26 -1.86 18.02 45.09
C GLU A 26 -1.13 18.64 43.89
N ALA A 27 -1.45 19.90 43.62
CA ALA A 27 -0.82 20.70 42.58
C ALA A 27 0.64 21.00 42.96
N SER A 28 1.56 20.17 42.49
CA SER A 28 2.98 20.49 42.49
C SER A 28 3.24 21.63 41.50
N ASN A 29 3.91 22.69 41.98
CA ASN A 29 4.31 23.88 41.24
C ASN A 29 4.99 23.55 39.89
N CYS A 30 4.24 23.60 38.80
CA CYS A 30 4.82 23.72 37.46
C CYS A 30 5.13 25.20 37.19
N VAL A 31 6.40 25.57 37.32
CA VAL A 31 6.90 26.95 37.16
C VAL A 31 6.78 27.47 35.72
N GLU A 32 6.44 26.63 34.73
CA GLU A 32 6.13 27.13 33.39
C GLU A 32 5.30 26.11 32.59
N CYS A 33 4.01 25.97 32.93
CA CYS A 33 3.04 25.33 32.03
C CYS A 33 2.67 26.29 30.91
N SER A 34 3.58 26.54 29.98
CA SER A 34 3.26 27.21 28.73
C SER A 34 2.38 26.24 27.91
N LEU A 35 1.07 26.48 27.95
CA LEU A 35 0.12 25.77 27.11
C LEU A 35 0.53 25.95 25.64
N PRO A 36 0.70 24.86 24.86
CA PRO A 36 0.96 24.97 23.45
C PRO A 36 -0.12 25.84 22.80
N SER A 37 0.27 26.78 21.93
CA SER A 37 -0.68 27.65 21.22
C SER A 37 -1.78 26.80 20.57
N THR A 38 -3.00 27.32 20.47
CA THR A 38 -4.16 26.61 19.90
C THR A 38 -3.85 26.02 18.52
N LYS A 39 -3.05 26.71 17.70
CA LYS A 39 -2.54 26.20 16.41
C LYS A 39 -1.67 24.95 16.55
N SER A 40 -0.75 24.92 17.52
CA SER A 40 0.09 23.73 17.75
C SER A 40 -0.71 22.53 18.26
N ARG A 41 -1.77 22.77 19.04
CA ARG A 41 -2.68 21.73 19.53
C ARG A 41 -3.58 21.18 18.41
N GLU A 42 -4.10 22.03 17.53
CA GLU A 42 -4.84 21.61 16.33
C GLU A 42 -3.96 20.83 15.37
N GLN A 43 -2.70 21.26 15.16
CA GLN A 43 -1.73 20.53 14.33
C GLN A 43 -1.37 19.17 14.93
N MET A 44 -1.20 19.07 16.25
CA MET A 44 -0.98 17.79 16.93
C MET A 44 -2.19 16.86 16.83
N LEU A 45 -3.41 17.38 17.04
CA LEU A 45 -4.63 16.58 16.96
C LEU A 45 -4.88 16.07 15.53
N ALA A 46 -4.63 16.90 14.52
CA ALA A 46 -4.71 16.51 13.11
C ALA A 46 -3.65 15.45 12.74
N ARG A 47 -2.48 15.48 13.39
CA ARG A 47 -1.43 14.47 13.24
C ARG A 47 -1.82 13.15 13.91
N ASP A 48 -2.38 13.19 15.11
CA ASP A 48 -2.83 11.98 15.82
C ASP A 48 -4.00 11.29 15.10
N ILE A 49 -4.94 12.06 14.54
CA ILE A 49 -6.03 11.51 13.73
C ILE A 49 -5.48 10.84 12.46
N ARG A 50 -4.48 11.42 11.79
CA ARG A 50 -3.81 10.78 10.63
C ARG A 50 -3.00 9.55 11.00
N ASN A 51 -2.50 9.45 12.23
CA ASN A 51 -1.76 8.29 12.71
C ASN A 51 -2.67 7.15 13.17
N THR A 52 -3.98 7.38 13.31
CA THR A 52 -4.95 6.38 13.78
C THR A 52 -5.83 5.86 12.63
N VAL A 53 -5.29 5.77 11.42
CA VAL A 53 -6.01 5.15 10.31
C VAL A 53 -5.96 3.65 10.49
N SER A 54 -7.12 3.03 10.69
CA SER A 54 -7.22 1.57 10.80
C SER A 54 -6.85 0.88 9.49
N ASN A 55 -6.29 -0.33 9.56
CA ASN A 55 -5.98 -1.14 8.37
C ASN A 55 -7.19 -1.31 7.43
N GLY A 56 -8.41 -1.32 7.97
CA GLY A 56 -9.65 -1.37 7.17
C GLY A 56 -9.86 -0.10 6.34
N GLN A 57 -9.61 1.08 6.90
CA GLN A 57 -9.69 2.34 6.14
C GLN A 57 -8.61 2.44 5.06
N VAL A 58 -7.39 1.96 5.34
CA VAL A 58 -6.32 1.94 4.34
C VAL A 58 -6.64 0.93 3.21
N ALA A 59 -7.16 -0.25 3.54
CA ALA A 59 -7.60 -1.23 2.54
C ALA A 59 -8.76 -0.69 1.69
N GLN A 60 -9.70 0.04 2.29
CA GLN A 60 -10.78 0.71 1.57
C GLN A 60 -10.21 1.75 0.59
N ALA A 61 -9.25 2.57 1.01
CA ALA A 61 -8.61 3.54 0.13
C ALA A 61 -7.93 2.89 -1.09
N VAL A 62 -7.35 1.70 -0.93
CA VAL A 62 -6.84 0.90 -2.06
C VAL A 62 -7.98 0.46 -2.98
N SER A 63 -9.06 -0.07 -2.41
CA SER A 63 -10.23 -0.52 -3.17
C SER A 63 -10.89 0.62 -3.96
N ASP A 64 -11.00 1.81 -3.36
CA ASP A 64 -11.55 3.01 -4.00
C ASP A 64 -10.73 3.40 -5.24
N VAL A 65 -9.39 3.27 -5.18
CA VAL A 65 -8.53 3.47 -6.35
C VAL A 65 -8.79 2.37 -7.37
N GLN A 66 -8.87 1.11 -6.98
CA GLN A 66 -9.14 0.00 -7.91
C GLN A 66 -10.49 0.14 -8.62
N GLU A 67 -11.52 0.62 -7.93
CA GLU A 67 -12.83 0.91 -8.52
C GLU A 67 -12.74 2.09 -9.49
N ARG A 68 -12.11 3.20 -9.07
CA ARG A 68 -11.93 4.39 -9.90
C ARG A 68 -11.17 4.10 -11.19
N MET A 69 -10.14 3.26 -11.10
CA MET A 69 -9.31 2.89 -12.25
C MET A 69 -9.89 1.72 -13.06
N ASN A 70 -11.05 1.18 -12.67
CA ASN A 70 -11.72 0.05 -13.30
C ASN A 70 -10.87 -1.25 -13.31
N TRP A 71 -10.19 -1.53 -12.19
CA TRP A 71 -9.37 -2.73 -11.96
C TRP A 71 -9.93 -3.63 -10.86
N ALA A 72 -10.99 -3.21 -10.16
CA ALA A 72 -11.51 -3.93 -8.99
C ALA A 72 -11.85 -5.40 -9.29
N GLU A 73 -12.46 -5.69 -10.45
CA GLU A 73 -12.82 -7.06 -10.85
C GLU A 73 -11.58 -7.96 -11.04
N THR A 74 -10.53 -7.44 -11.69
CA THR A 74 -9.34 -8.23 -12.05
C THR A 74 -8.31 -8.28 -10.92
N CYS A 75 -8.22 -7.21 -10.12
CA CYS A 75 -7.19 -7.00 -9.11
C CYS A 75 -7.70 -7.12 -7.66
N GLY A 76 -8.91 -7.65 -7.43
CA GLY A 76 -9.51 -7.80 -6.09
C GLY A 76 -8.73 -8.67 -5.09
N LYS A 77 -7.65 -9.34 -5.54
CA LYS A 77 -6.70 -10.04 -4.65
C LYS A 77 -5.74 -9.10 -3.90
N PHE A 78 -5.70 -7.82 -4.26
CA PHE A 78 -4.97 -6.79 -3.50
C PHE A 78 -5.83 -6.21 -2.37
N SER A 79 -7.06 -5.80 -2.67
CA SER A 79 -8.05 -5.33 -1.68
C SER A 79 -9.47 -5.69 -2.11
N ASN A 80 -10.37 -5.83 -1.13
CA ASN A 80 -11.80 -6.09 -1.34
C ASN A 80 -12.70 -5.03 -0.67
N GLY A 81 -12.16 -3.82 -0.43
CA GLY A 81 -12.84 -2.74 0.30
C GLY A 81 -12.65 -2.84 1.80
N SER A 82 -12.99 -3.99 2.39
CA SER A 82 -12.91 -4.15 3.85
C SER A 82 -11.53 -4.58 4.37
N SER A 83 -10.73 -5.24 3.53
CA SER A 83 -9.48 -5.88 3.92
C SER A 83 -8.54 -6.08 2.74
N TYR A 84 -7.26 -6.26 3.03
CA TYR A 84 -6.28 -6.69 2.04
C TYR A 84 -6.49 -8.15 1.67
N GLY A 85 -6.51 -8.43 0.37
CA GLY A 85 -6.44 -9.79 -0.15
C GLY A 85 -5.03 -10.38 -0.03
N PRO A 86 -4.82 -11.64 -0.48
CA PRO A 86 -3.54 -12.33 -0.30
C PRO A 86 -2.35 -11.62 -0.96
N TRP A 87 -2.56 -10.90 -2.07
CA TRP A 87 -1.47 -10.16 -2.74
C TRP A 87 -1.17 -8.83 -2.04
N GLY A 88 -2.19 -8.15 -1.54
CA GLY A 88 -2.00 -6.93 -0.73
C GLY A 88 -1.29 -7.24 0.58
N GLN A 89 -1.67 -8.35 1.24
CA GLN A 89 -0.99 -8.83 2.45
C GLN A 89 0.48 -9.18 2.20
N GLU A 90 0.82 -9.74 1.04
CA GLU A 90 2.22 -10.02 0.72
C GLU A 90 3.03 -8.72 0.55
N VAL A 91 2.49 -7.70 -0.11
CA VAL A 91 3.14 -6.36 -0.20
C VAL A 91 3.37 -5.78 1.20
N ILE A 92 2.36 -5.84 2.07
CA ILE A 92 2.45 -5.35 3.45
C ILE A 92 3.53 -6.08 4.23
N LYS A 93 3.53 -7.41 4.17
CA LYS A 93 4.52 -8.27 4.83
C LYS A 93 5.94 -7.94 4.37
N GLN A 94 6.13 -7.66 3.07
CA GLN A 94 7.42 -7.24 2.56
C GLN A 94 7.86 -5.92 3.22
N LEU A 95 7.03 -4.88 3.22
CA LEU A 95 7.37 -3.60 3.86
C LEU A 95 7.64 -3.74 5.37
N GLN A 96 6.85 -4.57 6.07
CA GLN A 96 7.04 -4.82 7.50
C GLN A 96 8.37 -5.52 7.85
N SER A 97 9.01 -6.19 6.89
CA SER A 97 10.32 -6.84 7.10
C SER A 97 11.47 -5.86 7.36
N ARG A 98 11.26 -4.55 7.17
CA ARG A 98 12.27 -3.46 7.23
C ARG A 98 13.42 -3.59 6.23
N GLN A 99 13.33 -4.50 5.27
CA GLN A 99 14.34 -4.66 4.22
C GLN A 99 14.17 -3.64 3.08
N TYR A 100 13.07 -2.89 3.05
CA TYR A 100 12.71 -2.00 1.95
C TYR A 100 12.59 -0.53 2.39
N SER A 101 13.60 -0.04 3.10
CA SER A 101 13.64 1.33 3.62
C SER A 101 13.54 2.40 2.53
N GLU A 102 14.02 2.13 1.32
CA GLU A 102 13.96 3.08 0.21
C GLU A 102 12.53 3.25 -0.30
N LEU A 103 11.75 2.18 -0.27
CA LEU A 103 10.33 2.25 -0.57
C LEU A 103 9.59 3.05 0.49
N GLU A 104 9.86 2.80 1.78
CA GLU A 104 9.27 3.57 2.88
C GLU A 104 9.64 5.07 2.82
N ARG A 105 10.86 5.38 2.38
CA ARG A 105 11.35 6.75 2.17
C ARG A 105 10.66 7.43 0.97
N GLY A 106 10.41 6.67 -0.10
CA GLY A 106 9.85 7.14 -1.36
C GLY A 106 10.83 7.96 -2.19
N SER A 107 10.66 7.93 -3.50
CA SER A 107 11.41 8.75 -4.46
C SER A 107 10.90 10.19 -4.49
N ARG A 108 11.65 11.08 -5.15
CA ARG A 108 11.28 12.49 -5.27
C ARG A 108 9.98 12.65 -6.06
N ASP A 109 9.87 12.01 -7.22
CA ASP A 109 8.68 12.05 -8.07
C ASP A 109 7.42 11.50 -7.38
N LEU A 110 7.54 10.45 -6.56
CA LEU A 110 6.42 9.92 -5.78
C LEU A 110 5.89 10.96 -4.78
N LYS A 111 6.78 11.71 -4.14
CA LYS A 111 6.42 12.78 -3.19
C LYS A 111 5.84 14.00 -3.90
N GLU A 112 6.29 14.30 -5.11
CA GLU A 112 5.70 15.35 -5.94
C GLU A 112 4.28 14.98 -6.38
N LEU A 113 4.04 13.72 -6.74
CA LEU A 113 2.70 13.21 -7.11
C LEU A 113 1.76 13.10 -5.90
N CYS A 114 2.32 12.77 -4.74
CA CYS A 114 1.60 12.53 -3.50
C CYS A 114 2.25 13.30 -2.35
N PRO A 115 1.97 14.62 -2.20
CA PRO A 115 2.61 15.46 -1.19
C PRO A 115 2.44 14.95 0.24
N GLY A 116 1.32 14.28 0.54
CA GLY A 116 1.06 13.65 1.83
C GLY A 116 1.97 12.45 2.17
N TYR A 117 2.68 11.88 1.19
CA TYR A 117 3.44 10.62 1.34
C TYR A 117 4.45 10.67 2.49
N GLU A 118 5.17 11.77 2.66
CA GLU A 118 6.19 11.88 3.70
C GLU A 118 5.59 11.86 5.12
N GLN A 119 4.35 12.34 5.28
CA GLN A 119 3.67 12.42 6.57
C GLN A 119 2.69 11.27 6.81
N MET A 120 2.55 10.34 5.86
CA MET A 120 1.72 9.14 6.05
C MET A 120 2.26 8.27 7.18
N SER A 121 1.34 7.62 7.91
CA SER A 121 1.69 6.53 8.80
C SER A 121 2.30 5.35 8.02
N PRO A 122 3.01 4.43 8.69
CA PRO A 122 3.49 3.20 8.04
C PRO A 122 2.40 2.45 7.28
N GLU A 123 1.19 2.36 7.84
CA GLU A 123 0.03 1.73 7.22
C GLU A 123 -0.42 2.48 5.97
N GLY A 124 -0.46 3.82 6.00
CA GLY A 124 -0.77 4.63 4.81
C GLY A 124 0.22 4.41 3.66
N LYS A 125 1.52 4.33 3.99
CA LYS A 125 2.56 4.01 2.98
C LYS A 125 2.43 2.58 2.46
N GLN A 126 2.08 1.63 3.31
CA GLN A 126 1.78 0.25 2.88
C GLN A 126 0.62 0.23 1.89
N GLY A 127 -0.48 0.94 2.17
CA GLY A 127 -1.59 1.08 1.24
C GLY A 127 -1.19 1.71 -0.09
N MET A 128 -0.36 2.76 -0.06
CA MET A 128 0.19 3.36 -1.29
C MET A 128 0.95 2.34 -2.14
N TRP A 129 1.85 1.56 -1.53
CA TRP A 129 2.60 0.54 -2.26
C TRP A 129 1.73 -0.61 -2.75
N VAL A 130 0.68 -0.99 -2.02
CA VAL A 130 -0.34 -1.93 -2.51
C VAL A 130 -1.00 -1.37 -3.78
N THR A 131 -1.37 -0.08 -3.79
CA THR A 131 -1.93 0.60 -4.97
C THR A 131 -0.97 0.58 -6.15
N ILE A 132 0.30 0.95 -5.95
CA ILE A 132 1.32 0.97 -7.01
C ILE A 132 1.53 -0.43 -7.59
N ILE A 133 1.69 -1.45 -6.74
CA ILE A 133 1.91 -2.83 -7.18
C ILE A 133 0.66 -3.38 -7.89
N ALA A 134 -0.55 -3.04 -7.43
CA ALA A 134 -1.78 -3.41 -8.11
C ALA A 134 -1.88 -2.78 -9.52
N ALA A 135 -1.56 -1.49 -9.65
CA ALA A 135 -1.53 -0.79 -10.92
C ALA A 135 -0.53 -1.42 -11.90
N MET A 136 0.70 -1.67 -11.44
CA MET A 136 1.72 -2.38 -12.24
C MET A 136 1.21 -3.76 -12.66
N SER A 137 0.66 -4.54 -11.73
CA SER A 137 0.14 -5.89 -11.98
C SER A 137 -1.00 -5.89 -13.01
N ASN A 138 -1.86 -4.87 -12.98
CA ASN A 138 -2.92 -4.72 -13.97
C ASN A 138 -2.35 -4.51 -15.38
N HIS A 139 -1.35 -3.64 -15.53
CA HIS A 139 -0.77 -3.38 -16.85
C HIS A 139 0.19 -4.46 -17.35
N GLU A 140 0.85 -5.18 -16.44
CA GLU A 140 1.80 -6.24 -16.80
C GLU A 140 1.09 -7.58 -17.08
N SER A 141 0.03 -7.92 -16.34
CA SER A 141 -0.63 -9.23 -16.45
C SER A 141 -2.15 -9.20 -16.38
N SER A 142 -2.78 -8.03 -16.36
CA SER A 142 -4.21 -7.87 -16.04
C SER A 142 -4.58 -8.50 -14.71
N CYS A 143 -3.65 -8.44 -13.73
CA CYS A 143 -3.76 -9.10 -12.44
C CYS A 143 -4.05 -10.61 -12.54
N ARG A 144 -3.55 -11.27 -13.58
CA ARG A 144 -3.65 -12.72 -13.75
C ARG A 144 -2.31 -13.35 -13.39
N LYS A 145 -2.36 -14.54 -12.78
CA LYS A 145 -1.19 -15.41 -12.74
C LYS A 145 -0.98 -15.95 -14.15
N SER A 146 -0.35 -15.14 -15.00
CA SER A 146 -0.24 -15.46 -16.42
C SER A 146 0.70 -16.65 -16.64
N PRO A 147 0.39 -17.56 -17.58
CA PRO A 147 1.38 -18.48 -18.10
C PRO A 147 2.53 -17.69 -18.75
N PRO A 148 3.72 -18.30 -18.92
CA PRO A 148 4.87 -17.59 -19.45
C PRO A 148 4.58 -16.96 -20.82
N LEU A 149 4.69 -15.64 -20.94
CA LEU A 149 4.64 -14.97 -22.24
C LEU A 149 5.95 -15.29 -22.98
N HIS A 150 5.84 -16.04 -24.07
CA HIS A 150 6.98 -16.28 -24.96
C HIS A 150 7.23 -14.99 -25.73
N GLY A 151 8.45 -14.42 -25.64
CA GLY A 151 8.87 -13.33 -26.52
C GLY A 151 9.13 -11.96 -25.88
N GLY A 152 9.59 -11.87 -24.63
CA GLY A 152 10.28 -10.67 -24.17
C GLY A 152 11.65 -10.54 -24.87
N PRO A 153 12.19 -9.32 -25.05
CA PRO A 153 13.47 -9.11 -25.74
C PRO A 153 14.66 -9.84 -25.08
N ASN A 154 14.55 -10.21 -23.80
CA ASN A 154 15.58 -10.95 -23.06
C ASN A 154 15.11 -12.32 -22.54
N GLY A 155 14.06 -12.89 -23.14
CA GLY A 155 13.56 -14.23 -22.80
C GLY A 155 12.08 -14.26 -22.41
N THR A 156 11.69 -15.34 -21.74
CA THR A 156 10.31 -15.57 -21.33
C THR A 156 9.97 -14.76 -20.06
N LEU A 157 8.87 -14.01 -20.10
CA LEU A 157 8.35 -13.30 -18.92
C LEU A 157 7.29 -14.14 -18.21
N VAL A 158 7.22 -14.08 -16.87
CA VAL A 158 6.31 -14.90 -16.06
C VAL A 158 5.78 -14.14 -14.84
N GLY A 159 4.57 -14.52 -14.40
CA GLY A 159 4.01 -14.06 -13.13
C GLY A 159 3.25 -12.75 -13.21
N LEU A 160 2.94 -12.22 -12.03
CA LEU A 160 2.06 -11.07 -11.86
C LEU A 160 2.68 -9.76 -12.42
N LEU A 161 3.99 -9.63 -12.26
CA LEU A 161 4.78 -8.46 -12.66
C LEU A 161 5.78 -8.78 -13.78
N GLN A 162 5.49 -9.84 -14.56
CA GLN A 162 6.21 -10.22 -15.78
C GLN A 162 7.75 -10.22 -15.60
N LEU A 163 8.22 -11.02 -14.64
CA LEU A 163 9.64 -11.18 -14.36
C LEU A 163 10.32 -12.08 -15.40
N HIS A 164 11.61 -11.87 -15.68
CA HIS A 164 12.38 -12.74 -16.58
C HIS A 164 12.59 -14.11 -15.93
N LYS A 165 11.93 -15.12 -16.48
CA LYS A 165 11.88 -16.47 -15.92
C LYS A 165 13.29 -17.07 -15.81
N GLY A 166 13.68 -17.42 -14.58
CA GLY A 166 14.96 -18.08 -14.27
C GLY A 166 16.15 -17.14 -14.20
N ARG A 167 15.94 -15.83 -14.36
CA ARG A 167 16.97 -14.78 -14.30
C ARG A 167 16.67 -13.72 -13.26
N GLU A 168 15.65 -13.92 -12.43
CA GLU A 168 15.19 -12.93 -11.45
C GLU A 168 16.31 -12.47 -10.51
N GLY A 169 17.19 -13.39 -10.09
CA GLY A 169 18.34 -13.08 -9.22
C GLY A 169 19.41 -12.19 -9.86
N GLU A 170 19.41 -12.01 -11.18
CA GLU A 170 20.35 -11.10 -11.87
C GLU A 170 19.97 -9.62 -11.68
N TYR A 171 18.71 -9.33 -11.35
CA TYR A 171 18.17 -7.97 -11.30
C TYR A 171 18.22 -7.34 -9.90
N SER A 172 18.25 -8.15 -8.85
CA SER A 172 18.36 -7.71 -7.46
C SER A 172 18.86 -8.84 -6.58
N GLY A 173 19.70 -8.51 -5.57
CA GLY A 173 20.12 -9.46 -4.54
C GLY A 173 18.98 -9.98 -3.66
N GLY A 174 17.82 -9.31 -3.67
CA GLY A 174 16.61 -9.76 -2.96
C GLY A 174 15.78 -10.80 -3.71
N CYS A 175 16.13 -11.09 -4.97
CA CYS A 175 15.42 -12.04 -5.83
C CYS A 175 16.10 -13.42 -5.86
N ARG A 176 15.28 -14.46 -6.09
CA ARG A 176 15.74 -15.82 -6.40
C ARG A 176 15.22 -16.24 -7.77
N ASN A 177 16.02 -17.01 -8.50
CA ASN A 177 15.59 -17.57 -9.77
C ASN A 177 14.34 -18.44 -9.57
N GLY A 178 13.30 -18.15 -10.35
CA GLY A 178 11.98 -18.77 -10.23
C GLY A 178 10.98 -18.01 -9.37
N ASP A 179 11.34 -16.88 -8.75
CA ASP A 179 10.40 -16.05 -7.97
C ASP A 179 9.18 -15.62 -8.80
N GLY A 180 9.32 -15.41 -10.12
CA GLY A 180 8.20 -15.07 -10.98
C GLY A 180 7.15 -16.19 -11.15
N SER A 181 7.42 -17.42 -10.69
CA SER A 181 6.48 -18.56 -10.84
C SER A 181 5.30 -18.54 -9.86
N THR A 182 5.39 -17.75 -8.80
CA THR A 182 4.31 -17.54 -7.81
C THR A 182 3.95 -16.06 -7.73
N ALA A 183 2.75 -15.74 -7.22
CA ALA A 183 2.39 -14.34 -7.06
C ALA A 183 3.22 -13.69 -5.96
N GLU A 184 3.47 -14.45 -4.89
CA GLU A 184 4.23 -14.04 -3.72
C GLU A 184 5.70 -13.77 -4.09
N GLY A 185 6.33 -14.68 -4.82
CA GLY A 185 7.69 -14.49 -5.32
C GLY A 185 7.77 -13.32 -6.30
N SER A 186 6.79 -13.20 -7.20
CA SER A 186 6.74 -12.08 -8.15
C SER A 186 6.64 -10.73 -7.44
N ILE A 187 5.80 -10.61 -6.41
CA ILE A 187 5.67 -9.40 -5.60
C ILE A 187 6.96 -9.14 -4.84
N LYS A 188 7.50 -10.13 -4.12
CA LYS A 188 8.72 -9.99 -3.33
C LYS A 188 9.91 -9.52 -4.18
N CYS A 189 10.18 -10.21 -5.28
CA CYS A 189 11.30 -9.85 -6.15
C CYS A 189 11.12 -8.45 -6.76
N SER A 190 9.89 -8.10 -7.15
CA SER A 190 9.62 -6.76 -7.68
C SER A 190 9.81 -5.66 -6.63
N MET A 191 9.41 -5.92 -5.38
CA MET A 191 9.66 -5.00 -4.27
C MET A 191 11.16 -4.78 -4.04
N ALA A 192 11.96 -5.84 -4.11
CA ALA A 192 13.42 -5.75 -4.00
C ALA A 192 14.04 -4.93 -5.14
N MET A 193 13.63 -5.18 -6.39
CA MET A 193 14.13 -4.44 -7.54
C MET A 193 13.74 -2.95 -7.52
N LEU A 194 12.51 -2.62 -7.10
CA LEU A 194 12.08 -1.24 -6.91
C LEU A 194 12.87 -0.57 -5.78
N ASN A 195 13.11 -1.28 -4.67
CA ASN A 195 13.90 -0.76 -3.56
C ASN A 195 15.33 -0.45 -4.00
N ASP A 196 15.96 -1.35 -4.74
CA ASP A 196 17.30 -1.16 -5.28
C ASP A 196 17.33 0.02 -6.27
N GLN A 197 16.28 0.20 -7.09
CA GLN A 197 16.13 1.37 -7.97
C GLN A 197 16.12 2.67 -7.17
N LEU A 198 15.26 2.76 -6.14
CA LEU A 198 15.18 3.98 -5.33
C LEU A 198 16.45 4.21 -4.49
N GLY A 199 17.13 3.13 -4.09
CA GLY A 199 18.42 3.16 -3.40
C GLY A 199 19.58 3.68 -4.25
N ARG A 200 19.49 3.54 -5.58
CA ARG A 200 20.41 4.21 -6.53
C ARG A 200 20.11 5.71 -6.71
N GLY A 201 19.08 6.23 -6.04
CA GLY A 201 18.64 7.62 -6.17
C GLY A 201 17.81 7.88 -7.43
N GLU A 202 17.32 6.82 -8.08
CA GLU A 202 16.43 6.96 -9.24
C GLU A 202 15.00 7.28 -8.79
N ASP A 203 14.26 7.98 -9.66
CA ASP A 203 12.83 8.19 -9.50
C ASP A 203 12.04 6.89 -9.77
N LEU A 204 10.81 6.77 -9.25
CA LEU A 204 9.94 5.62 -9.51
C LEU A 204 9.60 5.53 -11.00
N PHE A 205 9.25 6.67 -11.59
CA PHE A 205 9.01 6.85 -13.01
C PHE A 205 10.27 7.41 -13.69
N THR A 206 11.05 6.54 -14.30
CA THR A 206 12.35 6.90 -14.91
C THR A 206 12.41 6.60 -16.41
N ARG A 207 13.51 6.98 -17.08
CA ARG A 207 13.72 6.76 -18.52
C ARG A 207 14.10 5.32 -18.86
N SER A 208 14.63 4.57 -17.91
CA SER A 208 15.11 3.20 -18.11
C SER A 208 14.80 2.26 -16.93
N PRO A 209 13.54 2.18 -16.47
CA PRO A 209 13.16 1.21 -15.45
C PRO A 209 13.19 -0.21 -16.02
N TYR A 210 13.16 -1.20 -15.14
CA TYR A 210 12.94 -2.59 -15.56
C TYR A 210 11.56 -2.76 -16.22
N TRP A 211 10.50 -2.23 -15.61
CA TRP A 211 9.13 -2.33 -16.12
C TRP A 211 8.81 -1.20 -17.08
N GLU A 212 8.44 -1.54 -18.31
CA GLU A 212 8.06 -0.55 -19.34
C GLU A 212 6.83 0.28 -18.91
N VAL A 213 5.97 -0.26 -18.04
CA VAL A 213 4.80 0.47 -17.48
C VAL A 213 5.19 1.67 -16.62
N LEU A 214 6.42 1.72 -16.08
CA LEU A 214 6.95 2.83 -15.30
C LEU A 214 7.79 3.82 -16.14
N LYS A 215 7.97 3.55 -17.45
CA LYS A 215 8.93 4.29 -18.28
C LYS A 215 8.33 5.57 -18.84
N VAL A 216 8.90 6.72 -18.46
CA VAL A 216 8.39 8.05 -18.87
C VAL A 216 8.52 8.33 -20.37
N THR A 217 9.45 7.65 -21.04
CA THR A 217 9.66 7.77 -22.50
C THR A 217 8.88 6.72 -23.31
N SER A 218 8.05 5.89 -22.67
CA SER A 218 7.27 4.87 -23.38
C SER A 218 6.24 5.51 -24.30
N ARG A 219 6.09 4.96 -25.51
CA ARG A 219 5.07 5.43 -26.46
C ARG A 219 3.65 5.20 -25.95
N LYS A 220 3.43 4.14 -25.17
CA LYS A 220 2.12 3.81 -24.60
C LYS A 220 1.74 4.72 -23.42
N LYS A 221 2.71 5.38 -22.81
CA LYS A 221 2.53 6.29 -21.66
C LYS A 221 1.73 5.70 -20.49
N ILE A 222 1.80 4.39 -20.27
CA ILE A 222 1.11 3.68 -19.17
C ILE A 222 1.46 4.28 -17.81
N TYR A 223 2.67 4.83 -17.65
CA TYR A 223 3.08 5.48 -16.41
C TYR A 223 2.12 6.61 -15.98
N LEU A 224 1.44 7.30 -16.92
CA LEU A 224 0.46 8.34 -16.59
C LEU A 224 -0.77 7.75 -15.88
N GLU A 225 -1.21 6.55 -16.26
CA GLU A 225 -2.33 5.85 -15.62
C GLU A 225 -1.95 5.39 -14.21
N ILE A 226 -0.69 4.97 -14.01
CA ILE A 226 -0.17 4.63 -12.67
C ILE A 226 -0.03 5.90 -11.82
N GLN A 227 0.41 7.02 -12.38
CA GLN A 227 0.44 8.32 -11.70
C GLN A 227 -0.96 8.77 -11.27
N GLU A 228 -1.97 8.57 -12.13
CA GLU A 228 -3.37 8.86 -11.77
C GLU A 228 -3.83 7.99 -10.58
N ALA A 229 -3.49 6.69 -10.56
CA ALA A 229 -3.81 5.82 -9.44
C ALA A 229 -3.14 6.26 -8.14
N VAL A 230 -1.88 6.69 -8.19
CA VAL A 230 -1.16 7.28 -7.04
C VAL A 230 -1.89 8.53 -6.55
N GLN A 231 -2.23 9.47 -7.44
CA GLN A 231 -2.92 10.71 -7.09
C GLN A 231 -4.35 10.50 -6.59
N ALA A 232 -5.01 9.43 -7.04
CA ALA A 232 -6.34 9.04 -6.60
C ALA A 232 -6.37 8.48 -5.18
N TYR A 233 -5.23 8.06 -4.64
CA TYR A 233 -5.14 7.53 -3.29
C TYR A 233 -5.49 8.62 -2.25
N SER A 234 -6.49 8.35 -1.42
CA SER A 234 -7.14 9.37 -0.58
C SER A 234 -6.21 10.04 0.43
N LEU A 235 -5.14 9.36 0.85
CA LEU A 235 -4.16 9.89 1.80
C LEU A 235 -3.09 10.80 1.15
N CYS A 236 -3.13 11.01 -0.17
CA CYS A 236 -2.13 11.85 -0.85
C CYS A 236 -2.32 13.36 -0.67
N LYS A 237 -3.45 13.79 -0.12
CA LYS A 237 -3.85 15.18 0.01
C LYS A 237 -3.73 15.68 1.45
#